data_AF-A0A6P7U8I4-F1
#
_entry.id   AF-A0A6P7U8I4-F1
#
_cell.length_a   1.000
_cell.length_b   1.000
_cell.length_c   1.000
_cell.angle_alpha   90.00
_cell.angle_beta   90.00
_cell.angle_gamma   90.00
#
_symmetry.space_group_name_H-M   'P 1'
#
loop_
_entity.id
_entity.type
_entity.pdbx_description
1 polymer ?
#
loop_
_entity_poly.entity_id
_entity_poly.type
_entity_poly.pdbx_seq_one_letter_code
_entity_poly.pdbx_strand_id
1 'polypeptide(L)'
;MRDCRKEDVCSQYLTFVAKSLVKTVLIKMTENSLSGVRIRTFHPYVNAGALQALFLVLLLQLSLFVSETHAKPESDAATGYFWHITDLHYDFTYNELEIPYSCNAINKNYGKFGDYSCDAPAILIESIIKEMKTINSHVDFIVWTGDTVLHPRMNENLVLNKSKNLEIIKNCTDILKAHFPQIPLASSLGNHDLFPDAQCPIATDVPNLYFKKLAEEWLTADLIETFSKNGYYFMATKDPDLYIVNLNTLLYYNRNKLIKPNQNPDPNGQFTWLQNVLEKVRKEKKKVFVIGHIPPGLLRSGKTWLYKEYNEKLTKILQNYSDVIIAGFFGHEHEDSFKVIHRPTKDLRKNNGVPIFVAPALTPWVYDYNRNPAVRLVRYNVTSKQLLQITQYYVNLPKANEKGQVLLELEYVMPESYDLDDLSAAALVKLRNRMQTDDKLFKQYLQNMYVNTKTGPKIQFSKDLQTRVLCAINCYDENSYEMCISSGAISYHSLALINNFFLLVIYFRDLV
;
A
#
# COMPACT_ATOMS: atom_id res chain seq x y z
N MET A 1 -22.99 -17.16 -36.67
CA MET A 1 -22.16 -16.95 -37.88
C MET A 1 -22.33 -15.50 -38.32
N ARG A 2 -21.21 -14.77 -38.43
CA ARG A 2 -21.03 -13.42 -39.04
C ARG A 2 -21.66 -12.25 -38.26
N ASP A 3 -20.98 -11.14 -37.96
CA ASP A 3 -19.70 -10.63 -38.45
C ASP A 3 -19.01 -9.73 -37.41
N CYS A 4 -17.69 -9.89 -37.33
CA CYS A 4 -16.75 -8.99 -36.69
C CYS A 4 -16.29 -7.89 -37.67
N ARG A 5 -15.68 -6.85 -37.10
CA ARG A 5 -14.60 -5.97 -37.63
C ARG A 5 -15.00 -4.56 -38.07
N LYS A 6 -14.79 -3.61 -37.15
CA LYS A 6 -14.45 -2.20 -37.44
C LYS A 6 -12.99 -1.84 -37.10
N GLU A 7 -12.19 -2.77 -36.60
CA GLU A 7 -10.81 -2.46 -36.16
C GLU A 7 -9.72 -2.70 -37.23
N ASP A 8 -10.00 -3.48 -38.28
CA ASP A 8 -9.00 -3.78 -39.34
C ASP A 8 -8.74 -2.61 -40.31
N VAL A 9 -9.62 -1.60 -40.35
CA VAL A 9 -9.51 -0.50 -41.34
C VAL A 9 -8.51 0.57 -40.90
N CYS A 10 -8.34 0.82 -39.60
CA CYS A 10 -7.37 1.81 -39.10
C CYS A 10 -5.91 1.32 -39.20
N SER A 11 -5.66 0.03 -38.94
CA SER A 11 -4.32 -0.57 -39.00
C SER A 11 -3.79 -0.63 -40.44
N GLN A 12 -4.65 -0.95 -41.41
CA GLN A 12 -4.29 -0.96 -42.83
C GLN A 12 -4.04 0.46 -43.39
N TYR A 13 -4.77 1.47 -42.91
CA TYR A 13 -4.60 2.86 -43.34
C TYR A 13 -3.26 3.46 -42.84
N LEU A 14 -2.89 3.20 -41.59
CA LEU A 14 -1.59 3.62 -41.02
C LEU A 14 -0.41 2.93 -41.70
N THR A 15 -0.55 1.65 -42.05
CA THR A 15 0.47 0.89 -42.79
C THR A 15 0.63 1.40 -44.23
N PHE A 16 -0.46 1.83 -44.87
CA PHE A 16 -0.43 2.42 -46.21
C PHE A 16 0.25 3.80 -46.22
N VAL A 17 -0.07 4.66 -45.25
CA VAL A 17 0.55 5.99 -45.09
C VAL A 17 2.06 5.87 -44.81
N ALA A 18 2.46 4.93 -43.94
CA ALA A 18 3.88 4.67 -43.65
C ALA A 18 4.65 4.16 -44.88
N LYS A 19 4.07 3.24 -45.66
CA LYS A 19 4.67 2.74 -46.92
C LYS A 19 4.77 3.82 -48.00
N SER A 20 3.80 4.73 -48.09
CA SER A 20 3.84 5.87 -49.03
C SER A 20 4.88 6.93 -48.64
N LEU A 21 5.06 7.20 -47.34
CA LEU A 21 6.10 8.12 -46.87
C LEU A 21 7.51 7.58 -47.13
N VAL A 22 7.75 6.30 -46.85
CA VAL A 22 9.04 5.64 -47.11
C VAL A 22 9.36 5.61 -48.61
N LYS A 23 8.36 5.34 -49.47
CA LYS A 23 8.52 5.37 -50.93
C LYS A 23 8.81 6.78 -51.46
N THR A 24 8.18 7.81 -50.89
CA THR A 24 8.41 9.22 -51.26
C THR A 24 9.80 9.70 -50.87
N VAL A 25 10.33 9.25 -49.73
CA VAL A 25 11.70 9.56 -49.27
C VAL A 25 12.75 8.83 -50.11
N LEU A 26 12.52 7.57 -50.49
CA LEU A 26 13.42 6.80 -51.37
C LEU A 26 13.48 7.33 -52.80
N ILE A 27 12.35 7.79 -53.37
CA ILE A 27 12.31 8.40 -54.70
C ILE A 27 13.03 9.77 -54.70
N LYS A 28 12.86 10.59 -53.65
CA LYS A 28 13.59 11.87 -53.53
C LYS A 28 15.09 11.74 -53.32
N MET A 29 15.58 10.58 -52.87
CA MET A 29 17.02 10.31 -52.73
C MET A 29 17.66 9.75 -54.00
N THR A 30 16.87 9.31 -54.99
CA THR A 30 17.36 8.71 -56.24
C THR A 30 17.27 9.64 -57.47
N GLU A 31 16.53 10.76 -57.38
CA GLU A 31 16.34 11.70 -58.50
C GLU A 31 17.28 12.93 -58.51
N ASN A 32 18.38 12.95 -57.75
CA ASN A 32 19.36 14.05 -57.81
C ASN A 32 20.67 13.68 -58.52
N SER A 33 20.57 13.06 -59.69
CA SER A 33 21.65 13.09 -60.68
C SER A 33 21.14 13.70 -61.99
N LEU A 34 21.84 14.73 -62.45
CA LEU A 34 21.80 15.38 -63.78
C LEU A 34 20.76 16.49 -63.98
N SER A 35 21.11 17.71 -63.56
CA SER A 35 21.54 18.80 -64.47
C SER A 35 21.33 20.19 -63.84
N GLY A 36 22.41 20.99 -63.80
CA GLY A 36 22.29 22.45 -63.88
C GLY A 36 22.03 23.25 -62.59
N VAL A 37 22.78 23.06 -61.50
CA VAL A 37 22.92 24.11 -60.46
C VAL A 37 24.37 24.20 -60.00
N ARG A 38 25.02 25.35 -60.25
CA ARG A 38 26.34 25.70 -59.70
C ARG A 38 26.22 25.89 -58.18
N ILE A 39 26.66 24.93 -57.40
CA ILE A 39 26.84 25.07 -55.94
C ILE A 39 28.32 25.36 -55.67
N ARG A 40 28.57 26.50 -55.01
CA ARG A 40 29.89 26.88 -54.49
C ARG A 40 30.31 25.91 -53.37
N THR A 41 31.46 25.28 -53.58
CA THR A 41 32.45 24.80 -52.60
C THR A 41 31.97 24.61 -51.15
N PHE A 42 31.79 23.35 -50.74
CA PHE A 42 31.87 22.92 -49.34
C PHE A 42 33.07 21.99 -49.14
N HIS A 43 33.77 22.18 -48.02
CA HIS A 43 35.04 21.58 -47.60
C HIS A 43 35.05 20.03 -47.56
N PRO A 44 36.22 19.36 -47.71
CA PRO A 44 36.31 17.92 -47.86
C PRO A 44 36.63 17.24 -46.51
N TYR A 45 35.63 17.01 -45.65
CA TYR A 45 35.74 16.02 -44.56
C TYR A 45 34.34 15.53 -44.16
N VAL A 46 33.73 14.69 -45.00
CA VAL A 46 32.67 13.79 -44.54
C VAL A 46 33.21 12.38 -44.73
N ASN A 47 33.74 11.82 -43.65
CA ASN A 47 34.34 10.49 -43.63
C ASN A 47 33.22 9.45 -43.83
N ALA A 48 33.28 8.66 -44.90
CA ALA A 48 32.25 7.69 -45.27
C ALA A 48 31.92 6.67 -44.14
N GLY A 49 32.86 6.44 -43.22
CA GLY A 49 32.63 5.62 -42.02
C GLY A 49 31.61 6.20 -41.04
N ALA A 50 31.44 7.53 -40.98
CA ALA A 50 30.48 8.18 -40.08
C ALA A 50 29.02 7.98 -40.55
N LEU A 51 28.78 7.94 -41.87
CA LEU A 51 27.45 7.64 -42.42
C LEU A 51 27.08 6.17 -42.21
N GLN A 52 28.03 5.24 -42.35
CA GLN A 52 27.78 3.82 -42.08
C GLN A 52 27.48 3.54 -40.60
N ALA A 53 28.18 4.22 -39.68
CA ALA A 53 27.89 4.13 -38.25
C ALA A 53 26.49 4.67 -37.90
N LEU A 54 26.07 5.79 -38.49
CA LEU A 54 24.72 6.35 -38.32
C LEU A 54 23.63 5.42 -38.86
N PHE A 55 23.89 4.74 -39.98
CA PHE A 55 22.96 3.78 -40.56
C PHE A 55 22.80 2.51 -39.71
N LEU A 56 23.90 2.01 -39.13
CA LEU A 56 23.89 0.90 -38.17
C LEU A 56 23.17 1.25 -36.87
N VAL A 57 23.34 2.47 -36.36
CA VAL A 57 22.61 2.96 -35.18
C VAL A 57 21.11 3.08 -35.47
N LEU A 58 20.72 3.57 -36.65
CA LEU A 58 19.32 3.62 -37.05
C LEU A 58 18.70 2.21 -37.19
N LEU A 59 19.45 1.25 -37.75
CA LEU A 59 18.99 -0.14 -37.86
C LEU A 59 18.86 -0.84 -36.50
N LEU A 60 19.75 -0.54 -35.56
CA LEU A 60 19.68 -1.00 -34.15
C LEU A 60 18.50 -0.36 -33.40
N GLN A 61 18.21 0.91 -33.66
CA GLN A 61 17.03 1.56 -33.09
C GLN A 61 15.73 1.00 -33.69
N LEU A 62 15.70 0.75 -35.00
CA LEU A 62 14.56 0.13 -35.67
C LEU A 62 14.33 -1.32 -35.23
N SER A 63 15.38 -2.11 -34.95
CA SER A 63 15.21 -3.47 -34.43
C SER A 63 14.71 -3.50 -32.98
N LEU A 64 15.08 -2.51 -32.16
CA LEU A 64 14.51 -2.30 -30.82
C LEU A 64 13.02 -1.89 -30.88
N PHE A 65 12.65 -1.01 -31.82
CA PHE A 65 11.24 -0.64 -32.06
C PHE A 65 10.38 -1.79 -32.61
N VAL A 66 10.97 -2.69 -33.42
CA VAL A 66 10.27 -3.89 -33.91
C VAL A 66 10.16 -4.97 -32.83
N SER A 67 11.07 -5.01 -31.85
CA SER A 67 10.93 -5.88 -30.68
C SER A 67 9.86 -5.41 -29.69
N GLU A 68 9.55 -4.11 -29.64
CA GLU A 68 8.48 -3.55 -28.78
C GLU A 68 7.08 -3.65 -29.39
N THR A 69 6.95 -3.85 -30.71
CA THR A 69 5.64 -3.92 -31.40
C THR A 69 5.07 -5.34 -31.52
N HIS A 70 5.72 -6.34 -30.91
CA HIS A 70 5.23 -7.71 -30.75
C HIS A 70 5.17 -8.16 -29.29
N ALA A 71 4.93 -7.24 -28.35
CA ALA A 71 4.26 -7.61 -27.11
C ALA A 71 2.85 -8.09 -27.48
N LYS A 72 2.72 -9.42 -27.60
CA LYS A 72 1.45 -10.13 -27.65
C LYS A 72 0.55 -9.51 -26.56
N PRO A 73 -0.71 -9.14 -26.85
CA PRO A 73 -1.62 -8.69 -25.79
C PRO A 73 -1.56 -9.74 -24.69
N GLU A 74 -1.21 -9.31 -23.47
CA GLU A 74 -1.07 -10.18 -22.32
C GLU A 74 -2.39 -10.93 -22.19
N SER A 75 -2.40 -12.19 -22.65
CA SER A 75 -3.57 -13.04 -22.66
C SER A 75 -4.04 -13.19 -21.23
N ASP A 76 -5.29 -12.79 -20.90
CA ASP A 76 -6.00 -12.95 -19.62
C ASP A 76 -5.14 -13.67 -18.56
N ALA A 77 -4.18 -12.94 -17.99
CA ALA A 77 -3.35 -13.51 -16.94
C ALA A 77 -4.28 -13.81 -15.77
N ALA A 78 -4.23 -15.04 -15.23
CA ALA A 78 -5.07 -15.41 -14.09
C ALA A 78 -4.90 -14.36 -12.98
N THR A 79 -6.00 -13.77 -12.55
CA THR A 79 -6.03 -12.72 -11.52
C THR A 79 -6.54 -13.29 -10.21
N GLY A 80 -5.89 -12.87 -9.12
CA GLY A 80 -6.30 -13.19 -7.76
C GLY A 80 -6.83 -11.94 -7.08
N TYR A 81 -7.66 -12.15 -6.05
CA TYR A 81 -8.30 -11.09 -5.29
C TYR A 81 -8.24 -11.37 -3.79
N PHE A 82 -8.08 -10.33 -2.99
CA PHE A 82 -8.30 -10.42 -1.55
C PHE A 82 -8.89 -9.12 -0.99
N TRP A 83 -9.75 -9.25 0.01
CA TRP A 83 -10.22 -8.10 0.79
C TRP A 83 -9.17 -7.73 1.85
N HIS A 84 -8.96 -6.44 2.07
CA HIS A 84 -8.22 -5.93 3.23
C HIS A 84 -9.16 -5.05 4.06
N ILE A 85 -9.40 -5.49 5.29
CA ILE A 85 -10.18 -4.79 6.32
C ILE A 85 -9.33 -4.58 7.56
N THR A 86 -9.62 -3.54 8.34
CA THR A 86 -8.85 -3.19 9.54
C THR A 86 -9.65 -2.30 10.47
N ASP A 87 -9.26 -2.24 11.74
CA ASP A 87 -9.72 -1.24 12.71
C ASP A 87 -11.27 -1.20 12.76
N LEU A 88 -11.85 -2.36 13.06
CA LEU A 88 -13.30 -2.54 13.17
C LEU A 88 -13.87 -1.76 14.35
N HIS A 89 -13.16 -1.81 15.49
CA HIS A 89 -13.56 -1.24 16.78
C HIS A 89 -15.07 -1.41 17.03
N TYR A 90 -15.46 -2.62 17.38
CA TYR A 90 -16.84 -2.95 17.68
C TYR A 90 -17.26 -2.42 19.05
N ASP A 91 -18.15 -1.42 19.06
CA ASP A 91 -18.85 -0.98 20.25
C ASP A 91 -20.13 -1.81 20.46
N PHE A 92 -20.03 -2.78 21.37
CA PHE A 92 -21.14 -3.64 21.79
C PHE A 92 -22.22 -2.92 22.60
N THR A 93 -22.01 -1.66 22.97
CA THR A 93 -22.96 -0.85 23.75
C THR A 93 -23.70 0.20 22.92
N TYR A 94 -23.36 0.33 21.63
CA TYR A 94 -23.86 1.40 20.77
C TYR A 94 -25.38 1.57 20.77
N ASN A 95 -26.13 0.46 20.74
CA ASN A 95 -27.59 0.47 20.74
C ASN A 95 -28.21 0.15 22.12
N GLU A 96 -27.38 -0.11 23.13
CA GLU A 96 -27.81 -0.60 24.45
C GLU A 96 -27.86 0.52 25.49
N LEU A 97 -27.03 1.56 25.32
CA LEU A 97 -26.88 2.65 26.27
C LEU A 97 -27.29 3.99 25.66
N GLU A 98 -27.79 4.90 26.49
CA GLU A 98 -28.04 6.30 26.10
C GLU A 98 -26.74 7.00 25.66
N ILE A 99 -25.62 6.66 26.30
CA ILE A 99 -24.28 7.10 25.92
C ILE A 99 -23.39 5.86 25.83
N PRO A 100 -23.12 5.35 24.62
CA PRO A 100 -22.23 4.21 24.42
C PRO A 100 -20.81 4.49 24.91
N TYR A 101 -20.08 3.43 25.26
CA TYR A 101 -18.77 3.55 25.89
C TYR A 101 -17.71 4.20 25.01
N SER A 102 -17.84 4.12 23.68
CA SER A 102 -16.93 4.79 22.73
C SER A 102 -17.34 6.19 22.31
N CYS A 103 -18.59 6.59 22.57
CA CYS A 103 -19.17 7.82 22.05
C CYS A 103 -18.78 9.06 22.85
N ASN A 104 -18.65 10.21 22.16
CA ASN A 104 -18.65 11.51 22.85
C ASN A 104 -20.03 11.77 23.47
N ALA A 105 -20.09 12.20 24.74
CA ALA A 105 -21.33 12.59 25.42
C ALA A 105 -21.99 13.89 24.89
N ILE A 106 -21.65 14.32 23.68
CA ILE A 106 -22.05 15.62 23.10
C ILE A 106 -23.37 15.51 22.34
N ASN A 107 -23.65 14.37 21.70
CA ASN A 107 -24.88 14.14 20.94
C ASN A 107 -25.67 12.98 21.54
N LYS A 108 -26.96 13.19 21.82
CA LYS A 108 -27.85 12.12 22.32
C LYS A 108 -28.61 11.38 21.22
N ASN A 109 -28.44 11.76 19.96
CA ASN A 109 -29.14 11.15 18.84
C ASN A 109 -28.13 10.61 17.84
N TYR A 110 -27.72 9.37 18.05
CA TYR A 110 -26.78 8.67 17.19
C TYR A 110 -27.51 8.00 16.03
N GLY A 111 -26.87 7.94 14.86
CA GLY A 111 -27.44 7.28 13.70
C GLY A 111 -27.46 5.75 13.84
N LYS A 112 -28.44 5.09 13.23
CA LYS A 112 -28.58 3.62 13.30
C LYS A 112 -27.31 2.84 12.94
N PHE A 113 -26.54 3.34 11.97
CA PHE A 113 -25.34 2.66 11.47
C PHE A 113 -24.04 3.26 12.00
N GLY A 114 -24.08 4.16 12.97
CA GLY A 114 -22.87 4.80 13.46
C GLY A 114 -22.96 6.32 13.49
N ASP A 115 -22.02 6.90 14.21
CA ASP A 115 -21.80 8.34 14.33
C ASP A 115 -20.28 8.57 14.35
N TYR A 116 -19.80 9.66 13.76
CA TYR A 116 -18.36 9.94 13.69
C TYR A 116 -17.70 10.14 15.07
N SER A 117 -18.48 10.31 16.12
CA SER A 117 -17.98 10.44 17.49
C SER A 117 -17.90 9.13 18.27
N CYS A 118 -18.28 8.02 17.65
CA CYS A 118 -18.41 6.70 18.25
C CYS A 118 -17.74 5.62 17.40
N ASP A 119 -17.33 4.54 18.06
CA ASP A 119 -16.92 3.32 17.38
C ASP A 119 -18.10 2.57 16.74
N ALA A 120 -17.79 1.54 15.94
CA ALA A 120 -18.77 0.92 15.04
C ALA A 120 -19.78 0.04 15.80
N PRO A 121 -21.10 0.20 15.55
CA PRO A 121 -22.08 -0.79 15.98
C PRO A 121 -21.99 -2.08 15.14
N ALA A 122 -22.44 -3.20 15.71
CA ALA A 122 -22.49 -4.50 15.02
C ALA A 122 -23.19 -4.42 13.65
N ILE A 123 -24.30 -3.68 13.56
CA ILE A 123 -25.08 -3.56 12.33
C ILE A 123 -24.30 -2.89 11.19
N LEU A 124 -23.36 -1.99 11.49
CA LEU A 124 -22.49 -1.38 10.47
C LEU A 124 -21.49 -2.43 9.96
N ILE A 125 -20.81 -3.12 10.88
CA ILE A 125 -19.83 -4.17 10.58
C ILE A 125 -20.46 -5.26 9.70
N GLU A 126 -21.59 -5.81 10.14
CA GLU A 126 -22.32 -6.86 9.41
C GLU A 126 -22.78 -6.37 8.03
N SER A 127 -23.31 -5.15 7.94
CA SER A 127 -23.77 -4.60 6.67
C SER A 127 -22.61 -4.39 5.67
N ILE A 128 -21.46 -3.89 6.13
CA ILE A 128 -20.27 -3.73 5.29
C ILE A 128 -19.76 -5.10 4.81
N ILE A 129 -19.65 -6.09 5.70
CA ILE A 129 -19.20 -7.44 5.35
C ILE A 129 -20.17 -8.10 4.35
N LYS A 130 -21.48 -7.88 4.51
CA LYS A 130 -22.49 -8.31 3.54
C LYS A 130 -22.29 -7.66 2.17
N GLU A 131 -22.03 -6.36 2.12
CA GLU A 131 -21.77 -5.65 0.85
C GLU A 131 -20.46 -6.11 0.20
N MET A 132 -19.40 -6.38 0.98
CA MET A 132 -18.16 -6.98 0.46
C MET A 132 -18.46 -8.29 -0.28
N LYS A 133 -19.29 -9.16 0.31
CA LYS A 133 -19.70 -10.43 -0.31
C LYS A 133 -20.48 -10.20 -1.61
N THR A 134 -21.39 -9.22 -1.63
CA THR A 134 -22.16 -8.85 -2.82
C THR A 134 -21.26 -8.34 -3.95
N ILE A 135 -20.24 -7.54 -3.61
CA ILE A 135 -19.28 -6.99 -4.58
C ILE A 135 -18.37 -8.08 -5.13
N ASN A 136 -17.71 -8.83 -4.24
CA ASN A 136 -16.86 -9.95 -4.64
C ASN A 136 -16.72 -10.98 -3.51
N SER A 137 -17.46 -12.08 -3.64
CA SER A 137 -17.33 -13.26 -2.78
C SER A 137 -16.21 -14.23 -3.20
N HIS A 138 -15.68 -14.09 -4.41
CA HIS A 138 -14.66 -14.97 -5.00
C HIS A 138 -13.27 -14.37 -4.79
N VAL A 139 -12.82 -14.41 -3.54
CA VAL A 139 -11.48 -13.97 -3.13
C VAL A 139 -10.64 -15.17 -2.66
N ASP A 140 -9.33 -15.08 -2.81
CA ASP A 140 -8.40 -16.14 -2.44
C ASP A 140 -8.23 -16.25 -0.92
N PHE A 141 -8.28 -15.09 -0.24
CA PHE A 141 -8.19 -14.92 1.21
C PHE A 141 -8.72 -13.55 1.61
N ILE A 142 -8.83 -13.31 2.92
CA ILE A 142 -9.11 -11.99 3.52
C ILE A 142 -7.94 -11.62 4.44
N VAL A 143 -7.46 -10.40 4.32
CA VAL A 143 -6.49 -9.80 5.25
C VAL A 143 -7.25 -8.93 6.25
N TRP A 144 -7.12 -9.24 7.54
CA TRP A 144 -7.70 -8.45 8.63
C TRP A 144 -6.60 -8.00 9.60
N THR A 145 -6.20 -6.73 9.54
CA THR A 145 -5.03 -6.24 10.29
C THR A 145 -5.35 -5.79 11.73
N GLY A 146 -6.33 -6.41 12.38
CA GLY A 146 -6.60 -6.24 13.82
C GLY A 146 -7.43 -5.02 14.21
N ASP A 147 -7.41 -4.71 15.51
CA ASP A 147 -8.15 -3.63 16.19
C ASP A 147 -9.68 -3.81 16.10
N THR A 148 -10.15 -4.77 16.90
CA THR A 148 -11.55 -5.18 16.95
C THR A 148 -12.29 -4.59 18.14
N VAL A 149 -11.58 -4.33 19.23
CA VAL A 149 -12.17 -3.86 20.49
C VAL A 149 -12.30 -2.34 20.46
N LEU A 150 -13.45 -1.82 20.89
CA LEU A 150 -13.72 -0.37 21.00
C LEU A 150 -12.70 0.40 21.84
N HIS A 151 -12.69 1.73 21.66
CA HIS A 151 -12.00 2.70 22.50
C HIS A 151 -12.92 3.17 23.63
N PRO A 152 -12.79 2.66 24.87
CA PRO A 152 -13.58 3.18 25.96
C PRO A 152 -13.16 4.60 26.32
N ARG A 153 -14.12 5.53 26.40
CA ARG A 153 -13.85 6.91 26.86
C ARG A 153 -13.80 7.05 28.38
N MET A 154 -14.42 6.11 29.07
CA MET A 154 -14.27 5.94 30.51
C MET A 154 -13.07 5.05 30.81
N ASN A 155 -12.74 4.89 32.09
CA ASN A 155 -11.68 3.99 32.52
C ASN A 155 -11.91 2.58 31.92
N GLU A 156 -10.96 2.10 31.12
CA GLU A 156 -11.02 0.81 30.43
C GLU A 156 -11.29 -0.36 31.38
N ASN A 157 -10.80 -0.30 32.62
CA ASN A 157 -10.95 -1.37 33.61
C ASN A 157 -12.39 -1.53 34.10
N LEU A 158 -13.26 -0.55 33.83
CA LEU A 158 -14.68 -0.62 34.16
C LEU A 158 -15.51 -1.36 33.10
N VAL A 159 -15.00 -1.47 31.87
CA VAL A 159 -15.79 -1.93 30.71
C VAL A 159 -15.14 -3.09 29.97
N LEU A 160 -13.82 -3.21 30.03
CA LEU A 160 -13.04 -4.23 29.33
C LEU A 160 -12.28 -5.11 30.30
N ASN A 161 -12.03 -6.33 29.83
CA ASN A 161 -11.11 -7.30 30.37
C ASN A 161 -10.81 -8.33 29.28
N LYS A 162 -9.86 -9.24 29.53
CA LYS A 162 -9.50 -10.30 28.57
C LYS A 162 -10.69 -11.11 28.06
N SER A 163 -11.65 -11.46 28.92
CA SER A 163 -12.82 -12.24 28.52
C SER A 163 -13.74 -11.45 27.58
N LYS A 164 -13.97 -10.16 27.89
CA LYS A 164 -14.79 -9.29 27.04
C LYS A 164 -14.12 -9.00 25.70
N ASN A 165 -12.81 -8.79 25.66
CA ASN A 165 -12.06 -8.65 24.40
C ASN A 165 -12.23 -9.89 23.52
N LEU A 166 -12.08 -11.09 24.08
CA LEU A 166 -12.28 -12.35 23.35
C LEU A 166 -13.70 -12.47 22.80
N GLU A 167 -14.72 -12.08 23.57
CA GLU A 167 -16.12 -12.09 23.12
C GLU A 167 -16.35 -11.14 21.93
N ILE A 168 -15.82 -9.91 22.00
CA ILE A 168 -15.93 -8.92 20.91
C ILE A 168 -15.24 -9.45 19.64
N ILE A 169 -14.02 -9.97 19.78
CA ILE A 169 -13.24 -10.51 18.66
C ILE A 169 -13.94 -11.72 18.04
N LYS A 170 -14.48 -12.61 18.89
CA LYS A 170 -15.28 -13.75 18.45
C LYS A 170 -16.50 -13.31 17.67
N ASN A 171 -17.27 -12.33 18.16
CA ASN A 171 -18.48 -11.84 17.49
C ASN A 171 -18.16 -11.32 16.09
N CYS A 172 -17.11 -10.51 15.93
CA CYS A 172 -16.70 -10.01 14.62
C CYS A 172 -16.18 -11.12 13.70
N THR A 173 -15.45 -12.10 14.26
CA THR A 173 -14.97 -13.27 13.52
C THR A 173 -16.13 -14.14 13.04
N ASP A 174 -17.16 -14.35 13.87
CA ASP A 174 -18.36 -15.12 13.54
C ASP A 174 -19.14 -14.44 12.41
N ILE A 175 -19.32 -13.10 12.47
CA ILE A 175 -19.93 -12.33 11.37
C ILE A 175 -19.15 -12.55 10.08
N LEU A 176 -17.83 -12.38 10.10
CA LEU A 176 -16.99 -12.54 8.91
C LEU A 176 -17.10 -13.96 8.32
N LYS A 177 -17.01 -14.99 9.17
CA LYS A 177 -17.10 -16.41 8.77
C LYS A 177 -18.49 -16.80 8.26
N ALA A 178 -19.56 -16.20 8.80
CA ALA A 178 -20.92 -16.43 8.30
C ALA A 178 -21.10 -15.92 6.87
N HIS A 179 -20.48 -14.80 6.52
CA HIS A 179 -20.56 -14.24 5.16
C HIS A 179 -19.54 -14.83 4.19
N PHE A 180 -18.33 -15.13 4.64
CA PHE A 180 -17.23 -15.70 3.85
C PHE A 180 -16.82 -17.08 4.38
N PRO A 181 -17.70 -18.09 4.31
CA PRO A 181 -17.36 -19.43 4.76
C PRO A 181 -16.22 -19.99 3.90
N GLN A 182 -15.28 -20.69 4.52
CA GLN A 182 -14.16 -21.37 3.85
C GLN A 182 -13.13 -20.46 3.17
N ILE A 183 -13.29 -19.14 3.22
CA ILE A 183 -12.25 -18.22 2.76
C ILE A 183 -11.18 -18.12 3.86
N PRO A 184 -9.89 -18.40 3.54
CA PRO A 184 -8.81 -18.27 4.51
C PRO A 184 -8.70 -16.83 5.04
N LEU A 185 -8.55 -16.69 6.35
CA LEU A 185 -8.40 -15.42 7.04
C LEU A 185 -6.97 -15.27 7.53
N ALA A 186 -6.25 -14.28 6.99
CA ALA A 186 -4.94 -13.86 7.47
C ALA A 186 -5.13 -12.65 8.39
N SER A 187 -5.17 -12.91 9.70
CA SER A 187 -5.41 -11.88 10.72
C SER A 187 -4.15 -11.47 11.50
N SER A 188 -4.09 -10.21 11.92
CA SER A 188 -3.09 -9.64 12.83
C SER A 188 -3.73 -9.21 14.15
N LEU A 189 -2.94 -9.12 15.22
CA LEU A 189 -3.37 -8.45 16.46
C LEU A 189 -3.24 -6.94 16.30
N GLY A 190 -4.28 -6.21 16.69
CA GLY A 190 -4.21 -4.78 16.94
C GLY A 190 -3.97 -4.45 18.42
N ASN A 191 -3.53 -3.22 18.71
CA ASN A 191 -3.22 -2.83 20.08
C ASN A 191 -4.43 -2.84 21.01
N HIS A 192 -5.65 -2.64 20.51
CA HIS A 192 -6.88 -2.72 21.30
C HIS A 192 -7.36 -4.16 21.53
N ASP A 193 -6.85 -5.15 20.79
CA ASP A 193 -7.22 -6.56 20.96
C ASP A 193 -6.64 -7.19 22.24
N LEU A 194 -5.79 -6.47 22.97
CA LEU A 194 -5.19 -6.89 24.24
C LEU A 194 -5.83 -6.18 25.43
N PHE A 195 -5.67 -6.77 26.62
CA PHE A 195 -6.03 -6.14 27.88
C PHE A 195 -4.93 -6.33 28.94
N PRO A 196 -4.39 -5.24 29.52
CA PRO A 196 -4.63 -3.83 29.16
C PRO A 196 -4.21 -3.50 27.71
N ASP A 197 -4.73 -2.40 27.17
CA ASP A 197 -4.47 -2.01 25.78
C ASP A 197 -2.97 -1.83 25.49
N ALA A 198 -2.54 -2.17 24.27
CA ALA A 198 -1.16 -2.08 23.78
C ALA A 198 -0.10 -2.91 24.55
N GLN A 199 -0.42 -3.53 25.69
CA GLN A 199 0.55 -4.21 26.55
C GLN A 199 0.77 -5.66 26.09
N CYS A 200 1.42 -5.82 24.93
CA CYS A 200 1.77 -7.14 24.40
C CYS A 200 2.95 -7.76 25.18
N PRO A 201 2.77 -8.92 25.83
CA PRO A 201 3.83 -9.54 26.60
C PRO A 201 4.91 -10.13 25.69
N ILE A 202 6.15 -10.16 26.19
CA ILE A 202 7.20 -11.05 25.69
C ILE A 202 6.84 -12.46 26.16
N ALA A 203 7.01 -13.46 25.29
CA ALA A 203 6.71 -14.84 25.60
C ALA A 203 7.64 -15.35 26.73
N THR A 204 7.13 -15.36 27.95
CA THR A 204 7.79 -15.97 29.13
C THR A 204 7.17 -17.33 29.46
N ASP A 205 5.84 -17.45 29.29
CA ASP A 205 5.06 -18.66 29.48
C ASP A 205 4.50 -19.14 28.14
N VAL A 206 4.89 -20.35 27.72
CA VAL A 206 4.59 -20.88 26.39
C VAL A 206 3.74 -22.15 26.50
N PRO A 207 2.55 -22.22 25.88
CA PRO A 207 1.90 -21.19 25.06
C PRO A 207 1.26 -20.07 25.89
N ASN A 208 1.20 -18.86 25.33
CA ASN A 208 0.36 -17.79 25.89
C ASN A 208 -1.11 -18.17 25.68
N LEU A 209 -1.83 -18.47 26.77
CA LEU A 209 -3.20 -18.95 26.72
C LEU A 209 -4.18 -17.94 26.08
N TYR A 210 -3.91 -16.63 26.22
CA TYR A 210 -4.74 -15.61 25.59
C TYR A 210 -4.55 -15.61 24.07
N PHE A 211 -3.30 -15.68 23.60
CA PHE A 211 -3.01 -15.81 22.17
C PHE A 211 -3.55 -17.09 21.58
N LYS A 212 -3.52 -18.19 22.36
CA LYS A 212 -4.13 -19.45 21.95
C LYS A 212 -5.62 -19.32 21.71
N LYS A 213 -6.37 -18.74 22.66
CA LYS A 213 -7.81 -18.50 22.50
C LYS A 213 -8.12 -17.63 21.28
N LEU A 214 -7.36 -16.56 21.08
CA LEU A 214 -7.49 -15.71 19.89
C LEU A 214 -7.25 -16.50 18.61
N ALA A 215 -6.16 -17.28 18.54
CA ALA A 215 -5.86 -18.11 17.37
C ALA A 215 -6.95 -19.13 17.07
N GLU A 216 -7.54 -19.74 18.09
CA GLU A 216 -8.66 -20.68 17.95
C GLU A 216 -9.90 -20.03 17.32
N GLU A 217 -10.12 -18.72 17.52
CA GLU A 217 -11.24 -18.01 16.90
C GLU A 217 -11.05 -17.80 15.39
N TRP A 218 -9.85 -17.42 14.92
CA TRP A 218 -9.66 -16.94 13.54
C TRP A 218 -8.62 -17.67 12.67
N LEU A 219 -7.76 -18.52 13.23
CA LEU A 219 -6.69 -19.20 12.49
C LEU A 219 -6.96 -20.69 12.30
N THR A 220 -6.27 -21.28 11.33
CA THR A 220 -6.22 -22.74 11.11
C THR A 220 -5.30 -23.41 12.12
N ALA A 221 -5.55 -24.70 12.38
CA ALA A 221 -4.85 -25.47 13.43
C ALA A 221 -3.32 -25.47 13.31
N ASP A 222 -2.79 -25.43 12.08
CA ASP A 222 -1.35 -25.38 11.79
C ASP A 222 -0.69 -24.05 12.20
N LEU A 223 -1.45 -22.96 12.26
CA LEU A 223 -0.95 -21.64 12.65
C LEU A 223 -1.12 -21.35 14.15
N ILE A 224 -2.06 -22.05 14.82
CA ILE A 224 -2.37 -21.84 16.24
C ILE A 224 -1.13 -21.98 17.09
N GLU A 225 -0.30 -23.01 16.87
CA GLU A 225 0.88 -23.23 17.70
C GLU A 225 1.84 -22.03 17.62
N THR A 226 2.29 -21.66 16.42
CA THR A 226 3.26 -20.58 16.23
C THR A 226 2.73 -19.24 16.77
N PHE A 227 1.45 -18.94 16.50
CA PHE A 227 0.83 -17.72 16.99
C PHE A 227 0.66 -17.72 18.52
N SER A 228 0.25 -18.83 19.12
CA SER A 228 0.07 -18.95 20.58
C SER A 228 1.38 -18.71 21.34
N LYS A 229 2.52 -19.01 20.72
CA LYS A 229 3.84 -18.75 21.33
C LYS A 229 4.25 -17.29 21.17
N ASN A 230 4.07 -16.72 19.98
CA ASN A 230 4.78 -15.49 19.62
C ASN A 230 3.91 -14.32 19.12
N GLY A 231 2.66 -14.57 18.74
CA GLY A 231 1.73 -13.62 18.13
C GLY A 231 1.96 -13.33 16.63
N TYR A 232 2.92 -14.02 16.00
CA TYR A 232 3.24 -13.94 14.56
C TYR A 232 3.18 -15.33 13.93
N TYR A 233 3.04 -15.42 12.60
CA TYR A 233 3.03 -16.70 11.88
C TYR A 233 3.39 -16.55 10.39
N PHE A 234 3.67 -17.67 9.74
CA PHE A 234 3.93 -17.79 8.31
C PHE A 234 2.88 -18.72 7.69
N MET A 235 2.06 -18.19 6.79
CA MET A 235 0.88 -18.86 6.23
C MET A 235 1.06 -19.16 4.75
N ALA A 236 0.76 -20.40 4.36
CA ALA A 236 0.63 -20.78 2.96
C ALA A 236 -0.71 -20.30 2.39
N THR A 237 -0.71 -19.86 1.14
CA THR A 237 -1.94 -19.57 0.40
C THR A 237 -2.32 -20.74 -0.50
N LYS A 238 -3.47 -20.66 -1.17
CA LYS A 238 -3.85 -21.64 -2.22
C LYS A 238 -2.87 -21.62 -3.40
N ASP A 239 -2.20 -20.50 -3.60
CA ASP A 239 -1.15 -20.35 -4.58
C ASP A 239 0.18 -20.84 -3.98
N PRO A 240 0.80 -21.90 -4.53
CA PRO A 240 1.98 -22.55 -3.94
C PRO A 240 3.23 -21.65 -3.95
N ASP A 241 3.20 -20.56 -4.72
CA ASP A 241 4.32 -19.62 -4.86
C ASP A 241 4.09 -18.30 -4.13
N LEU A 242 3.00 -18.21 -3.36
CA LEU A 242 2.64 -17.05 -2.55
C LEU A 242 2.41 -17.44 -1.09
N TYR A 243 3.06 -16.70 -0.19
CA TYR A 243 2.86 -16.81 1.25
C TYR A 243 2.42 -15.48 1.87
N ILE A 244 1.87 -15.57 3.09
CA ILE A 244 1.58 -14.41 3.93
C ILE A 244 2.44 -14.50 5.20
N VAL A 245 3.15 -13.43 5.52
CA VAL A 245 3.90 -13.26 6.76
C VAL A 245 3.12 -12.30 7.65
N ASN A 246 2.54 -12.80 8.74
CA ASN A 246 1.90 -11.96 9.73
C ASN A 246 2.89 -11.59 10.84
N LEU A 247 3.10 -10.30 11.04
CA LEU A 247 3.94 -9.74 12.10
C LEU A 247 3.12 -9.35 13.32
N ASN A 248 3.68 -9.60 14.50
CA ASN A 248 3.24 -9.00 15.75
C ASN A 248 3.96 -7.66 15.97
N THR A 249 3.46 -6.60 15.35
CA THR A 249 4.05 -5.26 15.46
C THR A 249 3.82 -4.60 16.83
N LEU A 250 2.95 -5.16 17.69
CA LEU A 250 2.76 -4.67 19.06
C LEU A 250 4.00 -4.87 19.93
N LEU A 251 4.86 -5.84 19.60
CA LEU A 251 6.17 -6.01 20.23
C LEU A 251 7.11 -4.84 19.93
N TYR A 252 6.80 -4.04 18.90
CA TYR A 252 7.61 -2.90 18.48
C TYR A 252 6.96 -1.56 18.86
N TYR A 253 5.71 -1.57 19.34
CA TYR A 253 4.93 -0.37 19.57
C TYR A 253 5.46 0.47 20.74
N ASN A 254 5.61 1.78 20.56
CA ASN A 254 6.17 2.67 21.57
C ASN A 254 5.26 2.90 22.81
N ARG A 255 3.98 2.48 22.73
CA ARG A 255 3.06 2.45 23.88
C ARG A 255 3.07 1.13 24.64
N ASN A 256 3.72 0.08 24.12
CA ASN A 256 3.89 -1.17 24.85
C ASN A 256 4.99 -1.01 25.90
N LYS A 257 4.61 -0.77 27.16
CA LYS A 257 5.55 -0.46 28.26
C LYS A 257 6.23 -1.71 28.83
N LEU A 258 5.82 -2.90 28.40
CA LEU A 258 6.49 -4.15 28.73
C LEU A 258 7.82 -4.32 27.97
N ILE A 259 8.00 -3.59 26.88
CA ILE A 259 9.18 -3.68 26.02
C ILE A 259 10.19 -2.59 26.37
N LYS A 260 11.45 -2.99 26.50
CA LYS A 260 12.59 -2.07 26.65
C LYS A 260 13.60 -2.38 25.54
N PRO A 261 13.72 -1.54 24.48
CA PRO A 261 14.58 -1.82 23.33
C PRO A 261 16.01 -2.27 23.66
N ASN A 262 16.64 -1.64 24.64
CA ASN A 262 17.99 -1.99 25.10
C ASN A 262 18.09 -3.37 25.76
N GLN A 263 17.01 -3.88 26.37
CA GLN A 263 16.96 -5.19 27.02
C GLN A 263 16.33 -6.26 26.12
N ASN A 264 15.55 -5.85 25.12
CA ASN A 264 14.82 -6.73 24.22
C ASN A 264 15.16 -6.38 22.76
N PRO A 265 16.40 -6.58 22.29
CA PRO A 265 16.81 -6.17 20.94
C PRO A 265 16.10 -6.97 19.82
N ASP A 266 15.51 -8.11 20.15
CA ASP A 266 14.66 -8.92 19.26
C ASP A 266 13.53 -9.59 20.06
N PRO A 267 12.44 -8.87 20.38
CA PRO A 267 11.37 -9.40 21.21
C PRO A 267 10.69 -10.60 20.52
N ASN A 268 10.58 -11.71 21.26
CA ASN A 268 10.16 -13.04 20.77
C ASN A 268 10.96 -13.56 19.57
N GLY A 269 12.19 -13.07 19.33
CA GLY A 269 13.02 -13.50 18.19
C GLY A 269 12.44 -13.17 16.81
N GLN A 270 11.45 -12.26 16.74
CA GLN A 270 10.67 -12.02 15.53
C GLN A 270 11.51 -11.48 14.37
N PHE A 271 12.51 -10.63 14.60
CA PHE A 271 13.38 -10.12 13.53
C PHE A 271 14.25 -11.23 12.95
N THR A 272 14.80 -12.09 13.80
CA THR A 272 15.60 -13.24 13.37
C THR A 272 14.74 -14.24 12.60
N TRP A 273 13.55 -14.55 13.14
CA TRP A 273 12.56 -15.40 12.48
C TRP A 273 12.15 -14.85 11.11
N LEU A 274 11.82 -13.55 11.02
CA LEU A 274 11.40 -12.90 9.78
C LEU A 274 12.47 -13.03 8.69
N GLN A 275 13.73 -12.76 9.03
CA GLN A 275 14.83 -12.91 8.08
C GLN A 275 14.98 -14.35 7.59
N ASN A 276 14.86 -15.34 8.48
CA ASN A 276 14.94 -16.76 8.10
C ASN A 276 13.80 -17.16 7.16
N VAL A 277 12.58 -16.71 7.43
CA VAL A 277 11.41 -16.96 6.58
C VAL A 277 11.60 -16.31 5.21
N LEU A 278 12.00 -15.05 5.15
CA LEU A 278 12.21 -14.34 3.88
C LEU A 278 13.35 -14.93 3.06
N GLU A 279 14.43 -15.36 3.71
CA GLU A 279 15.55 -16.04 3.05
C GLU A 279 15.14 -17.42 2.52
N LYS A 280 14.30 -18.16 3.24
CA LYS A 280 13.69 -19.40 2.74
C LYS A 280 12.86 -19.13 1.48
N VAL A 281 11.97 -18.15 1.52
CA VAL A 281 11.12 -17.77 0.37
C VAL A 281 11.97 -17.36 -0.83
N ARG A 282 13.05 -16.61 -0.60
CA ARG A 282 14.03 -16.24 -1.65
C ARG A 282 14.69 -17.45 -2.29
N LYS A 283 15.18 -18.39 -1.48
CA LYS A 283 15.82 -19.63 -1.99
C LYS A 283 14.85 -20.47 -2.81
N GLU A 284 13.58 -20.50 -2.41
CA GLU A 284 12.50 -21.18 -3.14
C GLU A 284 12.00 -20.40 -4.36
N LYS A 285 12.48 -19.18 -4.60
CA LYS A 285 12.05 -18.27 -5.69
C LYS A 285 10.56 -17.90 -5.63
N LYS A 286 10.00 -17.86 -4.42
CA LYS A 286 8.60 -17.53 -4.17
C LYS A 286 8.46 -16.08 -3.69
N LYS A 287 7.21 -15.66 -3.42
CA LYS A 287 6.90 -14.30 -3.01
C LYS A 287 6.07 -14.26 -1.73
N VAL A 288 6.13 -13.12 -1.03
CA VAL A 288 5.30 -12.90 0.16
C VAL A 288 4.56 -11.57 0.14
N PHE A 289 3.37 -11.57 0.75
CA PHE A 289 2.79 -10.38 1.37
C PHE A 289 3.19 -10.34 2.85
N VAL A 290 3.48 -9.14 3.35
CA VAL A 290 3.70 -8.91 4.78
C VAL A 290 2.48 -8.21 5.35
N ILE A 291 1.95 -8.68 6.47
CA ILE A 291 0.84 -8.03 7.15
C ILE A 291 1.22 -7.76 8.61
N GLY A 292 0.60 -6.74 9.20
CA GLY A 292 0.71 -6.40 10.60
C GLY A 292 -0.25 -5.27 10.93
N HIS A 293 -0.42 -4.94 12.20
CA HIS A 293 -1.34 -3.86 12.55
C HIS A 293 -0.68 -2.47 12.44
N ILE A 294 0.40 -2.25 13.18
CA ILE A 294 1.06 -0.94 13.29
C ILE A 294 2.09 -0.79 12.17
N PRO A 295 1.94 0.16 11.24
CA PRO A 295 2.82 0.27 10.10
C PRO A 295 4.23 0.72 10.50
N PRO A 296 5.28 0.19 9.87
CA PRO A 296 6.62 0.78 9.95
C PRO A 296 6.67 2.13 9.21
N GLY A 297 7.78 2.83 9.41
CA GLY A 297 8.03 4.14 8.82
C GLY A 297 7.53 5.28 9.70
N LEU A 298 7.41 6.45 9.09
CA LEU A 298 7.11 7.69 9.78
C LEU A 298 5.67 8.16 9.50
N LEU A 299 5.18 9.00 10.40
CA LEU A 299 3.97 9.78 10.28
C LEU A 299 4.29 11.14 9.67
N ARG A 300 3.26 11.89 9.27
CA ARG A 300 3.38 13.31 8.86
C ARG A 300 3.99 14.23 9.94
N SER A 301 4.13 13.76 11.17
CA SER A 301 4.84 14.48 12.23
C SER A 301 6.36 14.25 12.21
N GLY A 302 6.86 13.34 11.37
CA GLY A 302 8.24 12.85 11.41
C GLY A 302 8.50 11.79 12.49
N LYS A 303 7.48 11.46 13.31
CA LYS A 303 7.57 10.42 14.36
C LYS A 303 7.14 9.06 13.83
N THR A 304 7.49 8.01 14.55
CA THR A 304 7.03 6.64 14.29
C THR A 304 6.19 6.13 15.45
N TRP A 305 5.24 5.24 15.16
CA TRP A 305 4.50 4.50 16.19
C TRP A 305 5.38 3.46 16.88
N LEU A 306 6.41 2.97 16.21
CA LEU A 306 7.31 1.96 16.78
C LEU A 306 8.39 2.64 17.64
N TYR A 307 9.05 1.89 18.52
CA TYR A 307 10.34 2.34 19.03
C TYR A 307 11.30 2.54 17.86
N LYS A 308 12.09 3.61 17.90
CA LYS A 308 12.94 4.04 16.78
C LYS A 308 13.88 2.93 16.32
N GLU A 309 14.49 2.22 17.25
CA GLU A 309 15.41 1.11 17.03
C GLU A 309 14.74 -0.04 16.28
N TYR A 310 13.49 -0.35 16.63
CA TYR A 310 12.72 -1.39 15.96
C TYR A 310 12.22 -0.95 14.60
N ASN A 311 11.82 0.31 14.45
CA ASN A 311 11.46 0.88 13.16
C ASN A 311 12.61 0.77 12.17
N GLU A 312 13.81 1.19 12.56
CA GLU A 312 15.03 1.11 11.74
C GLU A 312 15.40 -0.35 11.41
N LYS A 313 15.31 -1.26 12.39
CA LYS A 313 15.62 -2.68 12.17
C LYS A 313 14.60 -3.34 11.23
N LEU A 314 13.30 -3.07 11.42
CA LEU A 314 12.24 -3.61 10.56
C LEU A 314 12.37 -3.06 9.14
N THR A 315 12.49 -1.74 8.97
CA THR A 315 12.65 -1.14 7.64
C THR A 315 13.87 -1.69 6.94
N LYS A 316 15.01 -1.88 7.64
CA LYS A 316 16.21 -2.49 7.06
C LYS A 316 16.00 -3.92 6.58
N ILE A 317 15.26 -4.74 7.33
CA ILE A 317 14.91 -6.11 6.89
C ILE A 317 14.04 -6.03 5.63
N LEU A 318 12.97 -5.22 5.63
CA LEU A 318 12.11 -5.08 4.46
C LEU A 318 12.89 -4.62 3.21
N GLN A 319 13.83 -3.66 3.37
CA GLN A 319 14.72 -3.24 2.29
C GLN A 319 15.57 -4.38 1.73
N ASN A 320 16.18 -5.16 2.62
CA ASN A 320 17.09 -6.24 2.26
C ASN A 320 16.38 -7.38 1.52
N TYR A 321 15.06 -7.53 1.71
CA TYR A 321 14.22 -8.56 1.10
C TYR A 321 13.17 -8.02 0.12
N SER A 322 13.38 -6.81 -0.39
CA SER A 322 12.51 -6.15 -1.40
C SER A 322 12.35 -6.93 -2.71
N ASP A 323 13.23 -7.89 -3.00
CA ASP A 323 13.14 -8.78 -4.15
C ASP A 323 12.09 -9.89 -3.99
N VAL A 324 11.69 -10.25 -2.76
CA VAL A 324 10.70 -11.30 -2.47
C VAL A 324 9.42 -10.78 -1.85
N ILE A 325 9.47 -9.64 -1.16
CA ILE A 325 8.29 -8.99 -0.61
C ILE A 325 7.58 -8.21 -1.72
N ILE A 326 6.32 -8.54 -1.97
CA ILE A 326 5.50 -7.84 -2.97
C ILE A 326 5.03 -6.50 -2.41
N ALA A 327 4.43 -6.54 -1.21
CA ALA A 327 3.95 -5.38 -0.49
C ALA A 327 3.68 -5.72 0.99
N GLY A 328 3.56 -4.67 1.81
CA GLY A 328 3.04 -4.72 3.17
C GLY A 328 1.62 -4.17 3.27
N PHE A 329 0.77 -4.76 4.12
CA PHE A 329 -0.59 -4.29 4.41
C PHE A 329 -0.78 -4.07 5.91
N PHE A 330 -1.18 -2.86 6.30
CA PHE A 330 -1.28 -2.42 7.69
C PHE A 330 -2.53 -1.56 7.94
N GLY A 331 -2.82 -1.26 9.21
CA GLY A 331 -3.94 -0.42 9.66
C GLY A 331 -3.48 0.64 10.66
N HIS A 332 -4.16 0.74 11.81
CA HIS A 332 -3.82 1.58 12.98
C HIS A 332 -3.97 3.09 12.79
N GLU A 333 -3.58 3.64 11.64
CA GLU A 333 -3.61 5.09 11.41
C GLU A 333 -5.03 5.61 11.09
N HIS A 334 -5.97 4.71 10.75
CA HIS A 334 -7.33 5.01 10.28
C HIS A 334 -7.36 5.95 9.05
N GLU A 335 -6.24 6.10 8.34
CA GLU A 335 -6.06 6.97 7.17
C GLU A 335 -5.72 6.10 5.96
N ASP A 336 -6.24 6.46 4.78
CA ASP A 336 -5.80 5.85 3.53
C ASP A 336 -4.44 6.43 3.13
N SER A 337 -3.38 5.65 3.32
CA SER A 337 -2.03 6.10 2.99
C SER A 337 -1.15 4.98 2.45
N PHE A 338 -0.02 5.37 1.87
CA PHE A 338 1.03 4.44 1.51
C PHE A 338 2.41 4.97 1.89
N LYS A 339 3.36 4.06 2.07
CA LYS A 339 4.78 4.34 2.28
C LYS A 339 5.60 3.49 1.32
N VAL A 340 6.78 3.97 0.94
CA VAL A 340 7.73 3.22 0.12
C VAL A 340 9.03 3.08 0.90
N ILE A 341 9.27 1.87 1.41
CA ILE A 341 10.51 1.56 2.10
C ILE A 341 11.60 1.29 1.07
N HIS A 342 12.35 2.34 0.74
CA HIS A 342 13.35 2.30 -0.32
C HIS A 342 14.58 1.48 0.04
N ARG A 343 15.09 0.69 -0.90
CA ARG A 343 16.43 0.12 -0.79
C ARG A 343 17.45 1.14 -1.31
N PRO A 344 18.40 1.62 -0.49
CA PRO A 344 19.46 2.49 -0.99
C PRO A 344 20.32 1.70 -2.00
N THR A 345 20.23 2.04 -3.28
CA THR A 345 21.05 1.42 -4.34
C THR A 345 21.55 2.47 -5.34
N LYS A 346 22.75 2.22 -5.87
CA LYS A 346 23.31 3.00 -6.99
C LYS A 346 22.73 2.57 -8.34
N ASP A 347 22.10 1.40 -8.42
CA ASP A 347 21.51 0.86 -9.65
C ASP A 347 20.01 1.19 -9.71
N LEU A 348 19.67 2.24 -10.44
CA LEU A 348 18.31 2.74 -10.63
C LEU A 348 17.41 1.77 -11.40
N ARG A 349 17.95 0.69 -11.96
CA ARG A 349 17.21 -0.32 -12.75
C ARG A 349 16.69 -1.49 -11.94
N LYS A 350 17.07 -1.62 -10.66
CA LYS A 350 16.56 -2.67 -9.77
C LYS A 350 15.27 -2.19 -9.10
N ASN A 351 14.36 -3.10 -8.78
CA ASN A 351 13.13 -2.77 -8.08
C ASN A 351 13.50 -2.25 -6.67
N ASN A 352 13.22 -0.99 -6.37
CA ASN A 352 13.93 -0.23 -5.33
C ASN A 352 13.10 0.05 -4.08
N GLY A 353 12.38 -0.93 -3.58
CA GLY A 353 11.75 -0.85 -2.27
C GLY A 353 10.56 -1.77 -2.09
N VAL A 354 9.94 -1.64 -0.93
CA VAL A 354 8.71 -2.35 -0.58
C VAL A 354 7.57 -1.33 -0.44
N PRO A 355 6.50 -1.42 -1.25
CA PRO A 355 5.25 -0.72 -1.01
C PRO A 355 4.63 -1.15 0.32
N ILE A 356 4.21 -0.21 1.15
CA ILE A 356 3.46 -0.43 2.37
C ILE A 356 2.15 0.31 2.22
N PHE A 357 1.04 -0.41 2.20
CA PHE A 357 -0.30 0.17 2.15
C PHE A 357 -0.91 0.17 3.54
N VAL A 358 -1.34 1.34 3.99
CA VAL A 358 -2.08 1.52 5.24
C VAL A 358 -3.54 1.73 4.86
N ALA A 359 -4.42 0.88 5.38
CA ALA A 359 -5.85 0.97 5.09
C ALA A 359 -6.56 1.90 6.08
N PRO A 360 -7.57 2.67 5.63
CA PRO A 360 -8.47 3.37 6.52
C PRO A 360 -9.32 2.36 7.31
N ALA A 361 -9.85 2.83 8.42
CA ALA A 361 -10.61 2.00 9.34
C ALA A 361 -12.04 1.71 8.85
N LEU A 362 -12.60 0.60 9.34
CA LEU A 362 -14.04 0.35 9.24
C LEU A 362 -14.80 1.20 10.27
N THR A 363 -14.25 1.42 11.46
CA THR A 363 -14.86 2.36 12.42
C THR A 363 -14.92 3.78 11.85
N PRO A 364 -16.03 4.52 12.03
CA PRO A 364 -16.07 5.95 11.68
C PRO A 364 -15.36 6.82 12.71
N TRP A 365 -14.99 6.25 13.86
CA TRP A 365 -14.36 6.98 14.95
C TRP A 365 -12.93 7.37 14.64
N VAL A 366 -12.61 8.63 14.91
CA VAL A 366 -11.24 9.10 15.07
C VAL A 366 -11.16 10.27 16.06
N TYR A 367 -9.95 10.65 16.45
CA TYR A 367 -9.72 11.77 17.36
C TYR A 367 -9.86 13.18 16.74
N ASP A 368 -9.65 13.34 15.43
CA ASP A 368 -9.42 14.65 14.83
C ASP A 368 -10.44 15.08 13.76
N TYR A 369 -10.74 14.23 12.77
CA TYR A 369 -11.58 14.56 11.61
C TYR A 369 -12.53 13.45 11.24
N ASN A 370 -13.80 13.74 10.98
CA ASN A 370 -14.76 12.71 10.53
C ASN A 370 -14.21 11.91 9.34
N ARG A 371 -14.30 10.59 9.42
CA ARG A 371 -13.91 9.66 8.35
C ARG A 371 -15.01 8.64 8.14
N ASN A 372 -15.33 8.38 6.88
CA ASN A 372 -16.28 7.35 6.55
C ASN A 372 -15.70 5.95 6.81
N PRO A 373 -16.53 4.99 7.23
CA PRO A 373 -16.19 3.57 7.22
C PRO A 373 -15.68 3.11 5.86
N ALA A 374 -14.61 2.33 5.83
CA ALA A 374 -13.99 1.91 4.57
C ALA A 374 -13.42 0.49 4.59
N VAL A 375 -13.36 -0.10 3.39
CA VAL A 375 -12.75 -1.41 3.10
C VAL A 375 -12.14 -1.38 1.69
N ARG A 376 -11.13 -2.21 1.40
CA ARG A 376 -10.53 -2.25 0.06
C ARG A 376 -10.42 -3.65 -0.52
N LEU A 377 -10.59 -3.75 -1.82
CA LEU A 377 -10.39 -4.96 -2.61
C LEU A 377 -9.07 -4.83 -3.39
N VAL A 378 -8.17 -5.79 -3.19
CA VAL A 378 -6.87 -5.83 -3.87
C VAL A 378 -6.90 -6.89 -4.96
N ARG A 379 -6.40 -6.53 -6.14
CA ARG A 379 -6.23 -7.42 -7.29
C ARG A 379 -4.76 -7.58 -7.61
N TYR A 380 -4.33 -8.82 -7.85
CA TYR A 380 -2.96 -9.17 -8.19
C TYR A 380 -2.89 -10.17 -9.34
N ASN A 381 -1.76 -10.23 -10.03
CA ASN A 381 -1.50 -11.20 -11.08
C ASN A 381 -1.01 -12.51 -10.44
N VAL A 382 -1.70 -13.62 -10.66
CA VAL A 382 -1.35 -14.93 -10.05
C VAL A 382 -0.02 -15.46 -10.60
N THR A 383 0.40 -15.09 -11.81
CA THR A 383 1.67 -15.58 -12.36
C THR A 383 2.84 -14.73 -11.86
N SER A 384 2.80 -13.41 -12.07
CA SER A 384 3.91 -12.51 -11.71
C SER A 384 3.92 -12.12 -10.23
N LYS A 385 2.83 -12.38 -9.51
CA LYS A 385 2.52 -11.90 -8.15
C LYS A 385 2.47 -10.39 -8.00
N GLN A 386 2.51 -9.63 -9.10
CA GLN A 386 2.46 -8.17 -9.04
C GLN A 386 1.09 -7.69 -8.58
N LEU A 387 1.08 -6.67 -7.72
CA LEU A 387 -0.13 -5.94 -7.39
C LEU A 387 -0.55 -5.10 -8.59
N LEU A 388 -1.78 -5.33 -9.04
CA LEU A 388 -2.35 -4.64 -10.18
C LEU A 388 -3.20 -3.45 -9.75
N GLN A 389 -3.96 -3.59 -8.66
CA GLN A 389 -4.98 -2.62 -8.31
C GLN A 389 -5.41 -2.70 -6.85
N ILE A 390 -5.67 -1.54 -6.24
CA ILE A 390 -6.43 -1.37 -5.01
C ILE A 390 -7.69 -0.61 -5.38
N THR A 391 -8.84 -1.18 -5.04
CA THR A 391 -10.15 -0.54 -5.19
C THR A 391 -10.65 -0.19 -3.80
N GLN A 392 -10.73 1.11 -3.51
CA GLN A 392 -11.17 1.60 -2.22
C GLN A 392 -12.68 1.82 -2.24
N TYR A 393 -13.37 1.20 -1.28
CA TYR A 393 -14.79 1.40 -1.04
C TYR A 393 -15.00 2.10 0.29
N TYR A 394 -16.12 2.81 0.39
CA TYR A 394 -16.52 3.49 1.62
C TYR A 394 -18.03 3.49 1.80
N VAL A 395 -18.47 3.70 3.04
CA VAL A 395 -19.87 3.97 3.37
C VAL A 395 -20.04 5.45 3.61
N ASN A 396 -20.88 6.12 2.82
CA ASN A 396 -21.30 7.47 3.14
C ASN A 396 -22.22 7.43 4.36
N LEU A 397 -21.65 7.59 5.56
CA LEU A 397 -22.34 7.33 6.82
C LEU A 397 -23.61 8.21 7.03
N PRO A 398 -23.60 9.53 6.77
CA PRO A 398 -24.81 10.36 6.82
C PRO A 398 -25.90 9.84 5.90
N LYS A 399 -25.56 9.49 4.65
CA LYS A 399 -26.51 8.97 3.67
C LYS A 399 -27.05 7.59 4.08
N ALA A 400 -26.21 6.74 4.68
CA ALA A 400 -26.63 5.43 5.17
C ALA A 400 -27.64 5.57 6.33
N ASN A 401 -27.37 6.49 7.26
CA ASN A 401 -28.26 6.82 8.37
C ASN A 401 -29.59 7.42 7.90
N GLU A 402 -29.55 8.35 6.94
CA GLU A 402 -30.75 8.97 6.36
C GLU A 402 -31.63 7.94 5.62
N LYS A 403 -31.01 7.07 4.81
CA LYS A 403 -31.73 6.10 3.98
C LYS A 403 -32.10 4.81 4.70
N GLY A 404 -31.55 4.56 5.89
CA GLY A 404 -31.76 3.30 6.59
C GLY A 404 -31.06 2.10 5.92
N GLN A 405 -30.04 2.33 5.09
CA GLN A 405 -29.32 1.28 4.35
C GLN A 405 -27.83 1.61 4.19
N VAL A 406 -26.97 0.65 4.51
CA VAL A 406 -25.53 0.70 4.20
C VAL A 406 -25.30 0.16 2.78
N LEU A 407 -24.54 0.91 1.99
CA LEU A 407 -24.04 0.53 0.68
C LEU A 407 -22.55 0.86 0.62
N LEU A 408 -21.75 -0.05 0.06
CA LEU A 408 -20.36 0.25 -0.27
C LEU A 408 -20.32 0.99 -1.61
N GLU A 409 -19.99 2.28 -1.54
CA GLU A 409 -19.78 3.12 -2.71
C GLU A 409 -18.31 3.03 -3.13
N LEU A 410 -18.06 2.98 -4.44
CA LEU A 410 -16.70 3.10 -4.97
C LEU A 410 -16.17 4.49 -4.62
N GLU A 411 -15.07 4.56 -3.88
CA GLU A 411 -14.36 5.82 -3.66
C GLU A 411 -13.45 6.10 -4.86
N TYR A 412 -12.50 5.19 -5.11
CA TYR A 412 -11.56 5.32 -6.21
C TYR A 412 -10.89 3.97 -6.55
N VAL A 413 -10.37 3.89 -7.78
CA VAL A 413 -9.50 2.81 -8.25
C VAL A 413 -8.08 3.38 -8.36
N MET A 414 -7.14 2.87 -7.57
CA MET A 414 -5.83 3.52 -7.38
C MET A 414 -5.04 3.75 -8.69
N PRO A 415 -4.86 2.75 -9.57
CA PRO A 415 -4.16 2.97 -10.85
C PRO A 415 -4.83 4.01 -11.75
N GLU A 416 -6.15 3.94 -11.88
CA GLU A 416 -6.93 4.87 -12.73
C GLU A 416 -6.91 6.30 -12.18
N SER A 417 -7.05 6.44 -10.87
CA SER A 417 -7.22 7.74 -10.21
C SER A 417 -5.92 8.52 -10.12
N TYR A 418 -4.78 7.82 -10.14
CA TYR A 418 -3.45 8.39 -10.03
C TYR A 418 -2.59 8.19 -11.28
N ASP A 419 -3.13 7.63 -12.36
CA ASP A 419 -2.42 7.35 -13.62
C ASP A 419 -1.15 6.54 -13.37
N LEU A 420 -1.34 5.29 -12.92
CA LEU A 420 -0.29 4.30 -12.64
C LEU A 420 -0.51 3.04 -13.47
N ASP A 421 0.59 2.47 -13.98
CA ASP A 421 0.56 1.18 -14.70
C ASP A 421 0.47 -0.02 -13.74
N ASP A 422 1.09 0.11 -12.55
CA ASP A 422 1.10 -0.90 -11.50
C ASP A 422 1.21 -0.25 -10.11
N LEU A 423 1.23 -1.08 -9.07
CA LEU A 423 1.41 -0.64 -7.69
C LEU A 423 2.83 -0.95 -7.14
N SER A 424 3.83 -0.98 -8.01
CA SER A 424 5.23 -1.16 -7.63
C SER A 424 5.77 0.02 -6.83
N ALA A 425 6.87 -0.21 -6.11
CA ALA A 425 7.58 0.86 -5.41
C ALA A 425 7.98 2.00 -6.37
N ALA A 426 8.39 1.67 -7.59
CA ALA A 426 8.77 2.67 -8.58
C ALA A 426 7.57 3.53 -9.03
N ALA A 427 6.40 2.93 -9.28
CA ALA A 427 5.19 3.66 -9.64
C ALA A 427 4.74 4.60 -8.51
N LEU A 428 4.74 4.12 -7.26
CA LEU A 428 4.36 4.92 -6.10
C LEU A 428 5.32 6.09 -5.83
N VAL A 429 6.62 5.93 -6.10
CA VAL A 429 7.59 7.03 -6.02
C VAL A 429 7.35 8.07 -7.11
N LYS A 430 7.01 7.65 -8.33
CA LYS A 430 6.61 8.58 -9.40
C LYS A 430 5.36 9.36 -8.99
N LEU A 431 4.35 8.70 -8.43
CA LEU A 431 3.14 9.36 -7.89
C LEU A 431 3.51 10.42 -6.85
N ARG A 432 4.30 10.04 -5.84
CA ARG A 432 4.78 10.94 -4.80
C ARG A 432 5.50 12.16 -5.37
N ASN A 433 6.36 11.97 -6.38
CA ASN A 433 7.08 13.07 -7.01
C ASN A 433 6.14 13.99 -7.82
N ARG A 434 5.14 13.43 -8.52
CA ARG A 434 4.10 14.23 -9.21
C ARG A 434 3.31 15.09 -8.23
N MET A 435 2.95 14.53 -7.08
CA MET A 435 2.24 15.26 -6.01
C MET A 435 3.04 16.42 -5.40
N GLN A 436 4.36 16.50 -5.62
CA GLN A 436 5.18 17.62 -5.16
C GLN A 436 4.93 18.90 -5.96
N THR A 437 4.64 18.77 -7.26
CA THR A 437 4.45 19.91 -8.18
C THR A 437 3.00 20.06 -8.65
N ASP A 438 2.18 19.02 -8.52
CA ASP A 438 0.75 19.05 -8.84
C ASP A 438 -0.11 19.13 -7.57
N ASP A 439 -0.53 20.35 -7.23
CA ASP A 439 -1.39 20.61 -6.07
C ASP A 439 -2.79 20.04 -6.22
N LYS A 440 -3.29 19.87 -7.45
CA LYS A 440 -4.60 19.28 -7.69
C LYS A 440 -4.54 17.78 -7.37
N LEU A 441 -3.49 17.11 -7.84
CA LEU A 441 -3.23 15.70 -7.53
C LEU A 441 -3.03 15.48 -6.03
N PHE A 442 -2.26 16.32 -5.35
CA PHE A 442 -2.09 16.20 -3.90
C PHE A 442 -3.40 16.46 -3.13
N LYS A 443 -4.21 17.43 -3.55
CA LYS A 443 -5.54 17.67 -2.94
C LYS A 443 -6.47 16.48 -3.12
N GLN A 444 -6.43 15.81 -4.28
CA GLN A 444 -7.16 14.56 -4.51
C GLN A 444 -6.67 13.45 -3.57
N TYR A 445 -5.36 13.25 -3.46
CA TYR A 445 -4.79 12.29 -2.52
C TYR A 445 -5.20 12.58 -1.07
N LEU A 446 -5.16 13.85 -0.66
CA LEU A 446 -5.58 14.28 0.68
C LEU A 446 -7.07 14.01 0.93
N GLN A 447 -7.94 14.16 -0.08
CA GLN A 447 -9.36 13.82 0.05
C GLN A 447 -9.58 12.32 0.27
N ASN A 448 -8.85 11.48 -0.48
CA ASN A 448 -8.92 10.03 -0.35
C ASN A 448 -8.35 9.55 1.01
N MET A 449 -7.28 10.19 1.49
CA MET A 449 -6.70 9.92 2.82
C MET A 449 -7.71 10.04 3.96
N TYR A 450 -8.76 10.86 3.80
CA TYR A 450 -9.85 11.06 4.76
C TYR A 450 -11.20 10.44 4.32
N VAL A 451 -11.15 9.48 3.40
CA VAL A 451 -12.28 8.65 2.98
C VAL A 451 -13.50 9.47 2.52
N ASN A 452 -13.25 10.44 1.63
CA ASN A 452 -14.25 11.29 0.98
C ASN A 452 -15.30 11.91 1.94
N THR A 453 -14.87 12.32 3.13
CA THR A 453 -15.81 12.86 4.12
C THR A 453 -16.18 14.31 3.80
N LYS A 454 -17.49 14.56 3.61
CA LYS A 454 -18.01 15.90 3.24
C LYS A 454 -18.39 16.76 4.44
N THR A 455 -18.55 16.16 5.60
CA THR A 455 -19.04 16.76 6.85
C THR A 455 -17.94 16.87 7.90
N GLY A 456 -18.06 17.83 8.84
CA GLY A 456 -17.09 18.02 9.92
C GLY A 456 -15.89 18.90 9.53
N PRO A 457 -14.90 19.04 10.43
CA PRO A 457 -13.72 19.83 10.17
C PRO A 457 -12.96 19.23 8.97
N LYS A 458 -12.50 20.09 8.06
CA LYS A 458 -11.69 19.68 6.90
C LYS A 458 -10.25 20.08 7.13
N ILE A 459 -9.32 19.15 6.89
CA ILE A 459 -7.92 19.53 6.79
C ILE A 459 -7.75 20.45 5.60
N GLN A 460 -7.30 21.66 5.89
CA GLN A 460 -7.01 22.63 4.84
C GLN A 460 -5.65 22.30 4.23
N PHE A 461 -5.63 22.23 2.91
CA PHE A 461 -4.40 22.11 2.15
C PHE A 461 -3.44 23.25 2.50
N SER A 462 -2.20 22.91 2.83
CA SER A 462 -1.09 23.84 2.95
C SER A 462 0.17 23.22 2.35
N LYS A 463 1.12 24.06 1.94
CA LYS A 463 2.42 23.59 1.42
C LYS A 463 3.26 22.88 2.48
N ASP A 464 3.15 23.28 3.74
CA ASP A 464 3.78 22.59 4.86
C ASP A 464 3.20 21.18 5.03
N LEU A 465 1.88 21.03 5.02
CA LEU A 465 1.22 19.72 5.07
C LEU A 465 1.62 18.83 3.89
N GLN A 466 1.62 19.38 2.67
CA GLN A 466 2.08 18.67 1.47
C GLN A 466 3.51 18.15 1.67
N THR A 467 4.42 19.02 2.11
CA THR A 467 5.82 18.66 2.34
C THR A 467 5.94 17.53 3.37
N ARG A 468 5.24 17.65 4.51
CA ARG A 468 5.25 16.64 5.59
C ARG A 468 4.72 15.28 5.15
N VAL A 469 3.59 15.25 4.45
CA VAL A 469 3.00 14.02 3.93
C VAL A 469 3.96 13.37 2.92
N LEU A 470 4.46 14.12 1.94
CA LEU A 470 5.37 13.58 0.92
C LEU A 470 6.69 13.07 1.50
N CYS A 471 7.20 13.70 2.56
CA CYS A 471 8.37 13.22 3.27
C CYS A 471 8.07 11.92 4.05
N ALA A 472 6.92 11.83 4.74
CA ALA A 472 6.53 10.62 5.45
C ALA A 472 6.35 9.38 4.53
N ILE A 473 5.95 9.60 3.27
CA ILE A 473 5.79 8.50 2.28
C ILE A 473 7.14 7.81 1.99
N ASN A 474 8.26 8.54 1.91
CA ASN A 474 9.53 7.98 1.46
C ASN A 474 10.63 7.92 2.52
N CYS A 475 10.52 8.69 3.61
CA CYS A 475 11.50 8.71 4.68
C CYS A 475 11.11 7.70 5.76
N TYR A 476 12.09 6.94 6.24
CA TYR A 476 11.89 5.89 7.24
C TYR A 476 12.67 6.13 8.54
N ASP A 477 13.46 7.21 8.62
CA ASP A 477 14.16 7.67 9.82
C ASP A 477 14.04 9.20 9.98
N GLU A 478 14.10 9.67 11.22
CA GLU A 478 13.87 11.09 11.54
C GLU A 478 14.87 12.03 10.84
N ASN A 479 16.13 11.62 10.66
CA ASN A 479 17.13 12.49 10.04
C ASN A 479 16.83 12.71 8.56
N SER A 480 16.52 11.63 7.82
CA SER A 480 16.14 11.76 6.41
C SER A 480 14.82 12.53 6.24
N TYR A 481 13.92 12.45 7.21
CA TYR A 481 12.70 13.24 7.23
C TYR A 481 12.97 14.75 7.39
N GLU A 482 13.76 15.16 8.38
CA GLU A 482 14.10 16.57 8.59
C GLU A 482 14.86 17.18 7.40
N MET A 483 15.74 16.40 6.77
CA MET A 483 16.39 16.80 5.52
C MET A 483 15.39 16.96 4.36
N CYS A 484 14.39 16.07 4.27
CA CYS A 484 13.34 16.16 3.28
C CYS A 484 12.47 17.42 3.50
N ILE A 485 12.12 17.75 4.74
CA ILE A 485 11.39 18.99 5.05
C ILE A 485 12.20 20.23 4.66
N SER A 486 13.46 20.31 5.09
CA SER A 486 14.31 21.48 4.84
C SER A 486 14.62 21.71 3.36
N SER A 487 14.54 20.67 2.53
CA SER A 487 14.71 20.73 1.08
C SER A 487 13.40 20.88 0.29
N GLY A 488 12.25 21.12 0.95
CA GLY A 488 10.97 21.29 0.27
C GLY A 488 10.42 20.00 -0.36
N ALA A 489 10.59 18.88 0.36
CA ALA A 489 10.23 17.52 -0.04
C ALA A 489 11.03 16.93 -1.20
N ILE A 490 12.20 17.45 -1.55
CA ILE A 490 13.07 16.82 -2.55
C ILE A 490 13.60 15.48 -1.98
N SER A 491 13.43 14.39 -2.73
CA SER A 491 13.90 13.06 -2.32
C SER A 491 15.40 13.05 -1.98
N TYR A 492 15.79 12.39 -0.89
CA TYR A 492 17.19 12.22 -0.48
C TYR A 492 18.05 11.57 -1.59
N HIS A 493 17.49 10.68 -2.40
CA HIS A 493 18.19 10.13 -3.56
C HIS A 493 18.45 11.18 -4.65
N SER A 494 17.57 12.15 -4.83
CA SER A 494 17.78 13.30 -5.71
C SER A 494 18.83 14.26 -5.14
N LEU A 495 18.86 14.47 -3.82
CA LEU A 495 19.85 15.32 -3.15
C LEU A 495 21.26 14.70 -3.11
N ALA A 496 21.37 13.38 -2.94
CA ALA A 496 22.65 12.66 -3.03
C ALA A 496 23.26 12.72 -4.45
N LEU A 497 22.43 12.86 -5.48
CA LEU A 497 22.87 13.13 -6.85
C LEU A 497 23.29 14.59 -7.03
N ILE A 498 22.58 15.54 -6.43
CA ILE A 498 22.90 16.97 -6.47
C ILE A 498 24.21 17.30 -5.72
N ASN A 499 24.47 16.69 -4.57
CA ASN A 499 25.73 16.87 -3.82
C ASN A 499 26.95 16.33 -4.57
N ASN A 500 26.80 15.26 -5.37
CA ASN A 500 27.87 14.80 -6.25
C ASN A 500 28.09 15.74 -7.44
N PHE A 501 27.07 16.46 -7.89
CA PHE A 501 27.20 17.48 -8.93
C PHE A 501 27.97 18.71 -8.42
N PHE A 502 27.74 19.13 -7.17
CA PHE A 502 28.50 20.22 -6.55
C PHE A 502 29.97 19.84 -6.28
N LEU A 503 30.25 18.59 -5.90
CA LEU A 503 31.64 18.11 -5.78
C LEU A 503 32.35 18.00 -7.14
N LEU A 504 31.64 17.64 -8.22
CA LEU A 504 32.19 17.68 -9.58
C LEU A 504 32.45 19.11 -10.06
N VAL A 505 31.57 20.07 -9.78
CA VAL A 505 31.75 21.47 -10.18
C VAL A 505 32.92 22.12 -9.43
N ILE A 506 33.19 21.73 -8.19
CA ILE A 506 34.40 22.16 -7.46
C ILE A 506 35.66 21.53 -8.08
N TYR A 507 35.62 20.24 -8.43
CA TYR A 507 36.76 19.56 -9.06
C TYR A 507 37.11 20.08 -10.47
N PHE A 508 36.12 20.57 -11.23
CA PHE A 508 36.33 21.17 -12.55
C PHE A 508 36.68 22.66 -12.51
N ARG A 509 36.53 23.33 -11.37
CA ARG A 509 36.95 24.73 -11.21
C ARG A 509 38.45 24.85 -10.90
N ASP A 510 39.07 23.78 -10.40
CA ASP A 510 40.50 23.68 -10.15
C ASP A 510 41.30 23.10 -11.34
N LEU A 511 40.65 22.91 -12.51
CA LEU A 511 41.22 22.33 -13.73
C LEU A 511 41.09 23.23 -14.98
N VAL A 512 40.82 24.53 -14.80
CA VAL A 512 40.81 25.53 -15.88
C VAL A 512 41.76 26.69 -15.56
#